data_AF-A0A3D3P9D4-F1
#
_entry.id   AF-A0A3D3P9D4-F1
#
_cell.length_a   1.000
_cell.length_b   1.000
_cell.length_c   1.000
_cell.angle_alpha   90.00
_cell.angle_beta   90.00
_cell.angle_gamma   90.00
#
_symmetry.space_group_name_H-M   'P 1'
#
loop_
_entity.id
_entity.type
_entity.pdbx_description
1 polymer ?
#
loop_
_entity_poly.entity_id
_entity_poly.type
_entity_poly.pdbx_seq_one_letter_code
_entity_poly.pdbx_strand_id
1 'polypeptide(L)' 'ISGFINQRGDVVKKTSWWVPAALKEDINLNEKLTLYVQYGDIIAFAGCFGSGIFLLLLLTGTLKKR' A
#
# COMPACT_ATOMS: atom_id res chain seq x y z
N ILE A 1 -14.12 15.59 -7.64
CA ILE A 1 -12.77 16.16 -7.86
C ILE A 1 -12.13 15.36 -8.98
N SER A 2 -11.62 16.03 -10.01
CA SER A 2 -10.80 15.42 -11.07
C SER A 2 -9.39 15.97 -10.96
N GLY A 3 -8.35 15.21 -11.32
CA GLY A 3 -6.98 15.68 -11.16
C GLY A 3 -5.90 14.71 -11.63
N PHE A 4 -4.65 15.16 -11.57
CA PHE A 4 -3.45 14.38 -11.87
C PHE A 4 -2.68 14.10 -10.59
N ILE A 5 -2.20 12.86 -10.46
CA ILE A 5 -1.44 12.37 -9.30
C ILE A 5 -0.14 11.78 -9.84
N ASN A 6 0.99 12.08 -9.21
CA ASN A 6 2.27 11.51 -9.63
C ASN A 6 2.44 10.07 -9.10
N GLN A 7 3.56 9.46 -9.46
CA GLN A 7 3.89 8.06 -9.15
C GLN A 7 4.08 7.80 -7.66
N ARG A 8 4.36 8.84 -6.86
CA ARG A 8 4.48 8.75 -5.39
C ARG A 8 3.14 8.92 -4.67
N GLY A 9 2.08 9.31 -5.39
CA GLY A 9 0.77 9.61 -4.81
C GLY A 9 0.54 11.09 -4.50
N ASP A 10 1.46 11.99 -4.89
CA ASP A 10 1.27 13.43 -4.67
C ASP A 10 0.25 13.98 -5.68
N VAL A 11 -0.72 14.78 -5.22
CA VAL A 11 -1.68 15.46 -6.09
C VAL A 11 -1.00 16.64 -6.78
N VAL A 12 -0.81 16.55 -8.09
CA VAL A 12 -0.13 17.57 -8.90
C VAL A 12 -1.10 18.70 -9.30
N LYS A 13 -2.33 18.35 -9.68
CA LYS A 13 -3.36 19.32 -10.11
C LYS A 13 -4.74 18.73 -9.86
N LYS A 14 -5.72 19.56 -9.46
CA LYS A 14 -7.10 19.12 -9.23
C LYS A 14 -8.13 20.20 -9.53
N THR A 15 -9.36 19.79 -9.84
CA THR A 15 -10.51 20.67 -10.00
C THR A 15 -11.17 20.99 -8.65
N SER A 16 -11.85 22.14 -8.59
CA SER A 16 -12.84 22.43 -7.55
C SER A 16 -14.11 21.58 -7.76
N TRP A 17 -14.89 21.43 -6.70
CA TRP A 17 -16.17 20.72 -6.78
C TRP A 17 -17.21 21.52 -7.56
N TRP A 18 -18.04 20.81 -8.33
CA TRP A 18 -19.23 21.36 -9.00
C TRP A 18 -18.99 22.54 -9.96
N VAL A 19 -17.76 22.66 -10.47
CA VAL A 19 -17.38 23.69 -11.44
C VAL A 19 -17.02 23.01 -12.76
N PRO A 20 -17.56 23.47 -13.91
CA PRO A 20 -17.09 23.03 -15.22
C PRO A 20 -15.59 23.32 -15.37
N ALA A 21 -14.79 22.29 -15.64
CA ALA A 21 -13.34 22.42 -15.72
C ALA A 21 -12.73 21.44 -16.71
N ALA A 22 -11.60 21.84 -17.31
CA ALA A 22 -10.72 20.99 -18.09
C ALA A 22 -9.29 21.15 -17.55
N LEU A 23 -8.56 20.04 -17.42
CA LEU A 23 -7.17 20.03 -16.97
C LEU A 23 -6.29 19.37 -18.02
N LYS A 24 -5.11 19.96 -18.26
CA LYS A 24 -4.03 19.40 -19.09
C LYS A 24 -2.74 19.37 -18.27
N GLU A 25 -2.00 18.27 -18.40
CA GLU A 25 -0.71 18.05 -17.75
C GLU A 25 0.10 17.03 -18.57
N ASP A 26 1.42 17.17 -18.56
CA ASP A 26 2.33 16.16 -19.12
C ASP A 26 2.69 15.15 -18.01
N ILE A 27 2.52 13.86 -18.29
CA ILE A 27 2.72 12.79 -17.30
C ILE A 27 3.97 11.96 -17.61
N ASN A 28 4.74 11.64 -16.58
CA ASN A 28 5.83 10.68 -16.69
C ASN A 28 5.27 9.25 -16.62
N LEU A 29 5.58 8.42 -17.61
CA LEU A 29 5.19 7.01 -17.62
C LEU A 29 6.22 6.16 -16.88
N ASN A 30 5.74 5.09 -16.22
CA ASN A 30 6.62 4.12 -15.59
C ASN A 30 6.77 2.89 -16.49
N GLU A 31 7.99 2.40 -16.63
CA GLU A 31 8.29 1.15 -17.34
C GLU A 31 8.50 -0.04 -16.38
N LYS A 32 8.72 0.25 -15.10
CA LYS A 32 9.06 -0.75 -14.08
C LYS A 32 7.88 -0.97 -13.14
N LEU A 33 7.63 -2.23 -12.82
CA LEU A 33 6.66 -2.62 -11.81
C LEU A 33 7.25 -2.42 -10.40
N THR A 34 6.40 -2.05 -9.44
CA THR A 34 6.80 -1.96 -8.03
C THR A 34 6.83 -3.35 -7.41
N LEU A 35 7.53 -3.50 -6.28
CA LEU A 35 7.57 -4.76 -5.54
C LEU A 35 6.17 -5.25 -5.16
N TYR A 36 5.29 -4.33 -4.75
CA TYR A 36 3.90 -4.66 -4.42
C TYR A 36 3.13 -5.21 -5.62
N VAL A 37 3.34 -4.65 -6.82
CA VAL A 37 2.67 -5.16 -8.03
C VAL A 37 3.26 -6.51 -8.47
N GLN A 38 4.57 -6.69 -8.38
CA GLN A 38 5.23 -7.94 -8.78
C GLN A 38 4.89 -9.11 -7.85
N TYR A 39 4.81 -8.86 -6.55
CA TYR A 39 4.78 -9.91 -5.54
C TYR A 39 3.53 -9.90 -4.65
N GLY A 40 2.69 -8.87 -4.75
CA GLY A 40 1.60 -8.64 -3.80
C GLY A 40 2.11 -8.22 -2.42
N ASP A 41 1.28 -8.40 -1.40
CA ASP A 41 1.59 -8.01 -0.03
C ASP A 41 2.40 -9.06 0.74
N ILE A 42 3.59 -9.40 0.22
CA ILE A 42 4.48 -10.39 0.88
C ILE A 42 4.86 -9.95 2.30
N ILE A 43 5.00 -8.64 2.53
CA ILE A 43 5.35 -8.11 3.85
C ILE A 43 4.25 -8.43 4.85
N ALA A 44 2.98 -8.19 4.51
CA ALA A 44 1.88 -8.56 5.38
C ALA A 44 1.81 -10.08 5.61
N PHE A 45 1.97 -10.90 4.57
CA PHE A 45 1.96 -12.36 4.74
C PHE A 45 3.08 -12.84 5.68
N ALA A 46 4.30 -12.36 5.50
CA ALA A 46 5.43 -12.71 6.37
C ALA A 46 5.20 -12.23 7.81
N GLY A 47 4.66 -11.01 8.00
CA GLY A 47 4.32 -10.48 9.31
C GLY A 47 3.23 -11.29 10.02
N CYS A 48 2.14 -11.60 9.32
CA CYS A 48 1.05 -12.43 9.84
C CYS A 48 1.56 -13.83 10.24
N PHE A 49 2.34 -14.47 9.38
CA PHE A 49 2.88 -15.80 9.67
C PHE A 49 3.84 -15.78 10.87
N GLY A 50 4.77 -14.83 10.89
CA GLY A 50 5.72 -14.66 12.00
C GLY A 50 5.01 -14.37 13.33
N SER A 51 4.02 -13.48 13.32
CA SER A 51 3.24 -13.17 14.52
C SER A 51 2.42 -14.37 15.01
N GLY A 52 1.85 -15.17 14.09
CA GLY A 52 1.15 -16.41 14.42
C GLY A 52 2.07 -17.44 15.09
N ILE A 53 3.27 -17.65 14.56
CA ILE A 53 4.27 -18.55 15.19
C ILE A 53 4.64 -18.03 16.57
N PHE A 54 4.92 -16.73 16.70
CA PHE A 54 5.28 -16.12 17.97
C PHE A 54 4.19 -16.31 19.03
N LEU A 55 2.92 -16.13 18.65
CA LEU A 55 1.77 -16.38 19.52
C LEU A 55 1.69 -17.85 19.97
N LEU A 56 1.89 -18.81 19.07
CA LEU A 56 1.91 -20.24 19.40
C LEU A 56 3.03 -20.59 20.41
N LEU A 57 4.22 -20.00 20.24
CA LEU A 57 5.33 -20.19 21.18
C LEU A 57 5.01 -19.61 22.57
N LEU A 58 4.37 -18.44 22.63
CA LEU A 58 3.94 -17.84 23.90
C LEU A 58 2.90 -18.73 24.60
N LEU A 59 1.92 -19.26 23.87
CA LEU A 59 0.89 -20.13 24.44
C LEU A 59 1.48 -21.45 24.94
N THR A 60 2.35 -22.10 24.17
CA THR A 60 3.01 -23.35 24.61
C THR A 60 3.96 -23.12 25.79
N GLY A 61 4.71 -22.02 25.80
CA GLY A 61 5.58 -21.65 26.91
C GLY A 61 4.83 -21.31 28.21
N THR A 62 3.64 -20.73 28.11
CA THR A 62 2.78 -20.43 29.27
C THR A 62 2.03 -21.67 29.76
N LEU A 63 1.57 -22.55 28.87
CA LEU A 63 0.94 -23.83 29.21
C LEU A 63 1.92 -24.79 29.90
N LYS A 64 3.19 -24.83 29.47
CA LYS A 64 4.25 -25.65 30.11
C LYS A 64 4.65 -25.14 31.51
N LYS A 65 4.31 -23.90 31.85
CA LYS A 65 4.64 -23.25 33.13
C LYS A 65 3.54 -23.42 34.18
N ARG A 66 2.38 -23.95 33.81
CA ARG A 66 1.33 -24.45 34.73
C ARG A 66 1.52 -25.94 34.95
#